data_AF-A0A0V8SK32-F1
#
_entry.id   AF-A0A0V8SK32-F1
#
_cell.length_a   1.000
_cell.length_b   1.000
_cell.length_c   1.000
_cell.angle_alpha   90.00
_cell.angle_beta   90.00
_cell.angle_gamma   90.00
#
_symmetry.space_group_name_H-M   'P 1'
#
loop_
_entity.id
_entity.type
_entity.pdbx_description
1 polymer ?
#
loop_
_entity_poly.entity_id
_entity_poly.type
_entity_poly.pdbx_seq_one_letter_code
_entity_poly.pdbx_strand_id
1 'polypeptide(L)'
;MSEDTPATSTDPALGSEGDSDQLPGEDTLVERGVDDPLDEGVTPPERPRPQSTRFGETAWEESRGETLDQRVAQEEPEVWEADDAPPPPHRDELRAGRLVEDDDAVEAGGTDEFAIDAGVAGGAASAEEAAVHLVEEDYVGAAPTDDDDDLTSDDEGARY
;
A
#
# COMPACT_ATOMS: atom_id res chain seq x y z
N MET A 1 38.27 36.71 26.82
CA MET A 1 37.13 35.86 26.47
C MET A 1 37.20 34.73 27.46
N SER A 2 36.40 34.77 28.53
CA SER A 2 36.36 33.65 29.49
C SER A 2 35.51 32.56 28.87
N GLU A 3 36.12 31.41 28.59
CA GLU A 3 35.48 30.20 28.04
C GLU A 3 34.83 29.40 29.17
N ASP A 4 34.02 30.06 30.00
CA ASP A 4 33.36 29.45 31.16
C ASP A 4 31.87 29.30 30.87
N THR A 5 31.54 28.41 29.94
CA THR A 5 30.18 27.91 29.74
C THR A 5 30.16 26.46 30.23
N PRO A 6 29.88 26.21 31.52
CA PRO A 6 29.96 24.88 32.14
C PRO A 6 29.04 23.83 31.50
N ALA A 7 28.04 24.26 30.73
CA ALA A 7 27.09 23.38 30.07
C ALA A 7 27.67 22.49 28.94
N THR A 8 28.92 22.67 28.51
CA THR A 8 29.48 21.92 27.35
C THR A 8 30.81 21.21 27.63
N SER A 9 31.39 21.34 28.84
CA SER A 9 32.61 20.58 29.15
C SER A 9 32.26 19.15 29.58
N THR A 10 32.80 18.16 28.87
CA THR A 10 32.70 16.74 29.24
C THR A 10 33.37 16.49 30.59
N ASP A 11 32.62 15.92 31.56
CA ASP A 11 33.19 15.44 32.82
C ASP A 11 33.99 14.15 32.54
N PRO A 12 35.32 14.14 32.73
CA PRO A 12 36.15 12.97 32.47
C PRO A 12 35.86 11.79 33.41
N ALA A 13 35.16 11.98 34.53
CA ALA A 13 34.79 10.90 35.45
C ALA A 13 33.48 10.19 35.05
N LEU A 14 32.53 10.92 34.44
CA LEU A 14 31.20 10.41 34.08
C LEU A 14 31.06 10.07 32.60
N GLY A 15 31.92 10.61 31.73
CA GLY A 15 31.86 10.38 30.28
C GLY A 15 30.65 11.05 29.60
N SER A 16 29.87 11.83 30.34
CA SER A 16 28.80 12.67 29.82
C SER A 16 29.31 14.08 29.49
N GLU A 17 28.80 14.64 28.40
CA GLU A 17 29.04 16.03 28.00
C GLU A 17 28.10 16.94 28.80
N GLY A 18 28.63 17.91 29.55
CA GLY A 18 27.81 18.92 30.23
C GLY A 18 27.16 18.45 31.53
N ASP A 19 26.44 19.40 32.14
CA ASP A 19 25.67 19.23 33.37
C ASP A 19 24.64 18.09 33.19
N SER A 20 24.73 17.07 34.06
CA SER A 20 23.80 15.93 34.06
C SER A 20 22.50 16.23 34.79
N ASP A 21 22.45 17.34 35.53
CA ASP A 21 21.24 17.75 36.21
C ASP A 21 20.20 18.25 35.20
N GLN A 22 18.92 18.11 35.57
CA GLN A 22 17.83 18.67 34.78
C GLN A 22 17.92 20.20 34.80
N LEU A 23 17.60 20.83 33.68
CA LEU A 23 17.54 22.30 33.60
C LEU A 23 16.49 22.84 34.59
N PRO A 24 16.80 23.92 35.33
CA PRO A 24 15.83 24.54 36.22
C PRO A 24 14.65 25.11 35.42
N GLY A 25 13.50 25.24 36.07
CA GLY A 25 12.26 25.71 35.45
C GLY A 25 12.44 27.00 34.64
N GLU A 26 13.22 27.96 35.14
CA GLU A 26 13.54 29.23 34.46
C GLU A 26 14.29 29.09 33.12
N ASP A 27 15.03 28.00 32.94
CA ASP A 27 15.77 27.69 31.72
C ASP A 27 15.01 26.71 30.81
N THR A 28 13.87 26.20 31.28
CA THR A 28 12.95 25.39 30.50
C THR A 28 11.73 26.23 30.11
N LEU A 29 11.35 26.28 28.84
CA LEU A 29 10.12 26.98 28.42
C LEU A 29 8.84 26.19 28.80
N VAL A 30 8.84 25.56 29.97
CA VAL A 30 7.83 24.61 30.44
C VAL A 30 7.12 25.19 31.64
N GLU A 31 5.89 25.64 31.42
CA GLU A 31 5.06 26.32 32.42
C GLU A 31 3.90 25.42 32.86
N ARG A 32 4.21 24.28 33.50
CA ARG A 32 3.20 23.27 33.90
C ARG A 32 2.57 23.47 35.29
N GLY A 33 2.78 24.64 35.90
CA GLY A 33 2.04 25.08 37.09
C GLY A 33 2.67 24.75 38.44
N VAL A 34 3.92 24.28 38.45
CA VAL A 34 4.79 24.15 39.64
C VAL A 34 6.10 24.91 39.40
N ASP A 35 6.78 25.30 40.49
CA ASP A 35 8.04 26.06 40.40
C ASP A 35 9.22 25.18 39.95
N ASP A 36 9.27 23.91 40.38
CA ASP A 36 10.23 22.90 39.92
C ASP A 36 9.49 21.81 39.11
N PRO A 37 9.87 21.53 37.85
CA PRO A 37 9.34 20.41 37.09
C PRO A 37 9.37 19.05 37.80
N LEU A 38 10.27 18.85 38.77
CA LEU A 38 10.37 17.64 39.59
C LEU A 38 9.29 17.52 40.67
N ASP A 39 8.61 18.61 41.01
CA ASP A 39 7.53 18.62 42.00
C ASP A 39 6.17 18.17 41.43
N GLU A 40 6.09 17.91 40.11
CA GLU A 40 4.87 17.44 39.47
C GLU A 40 4.53 15.99 39.86
N GLY A 41 3.34 15.80 40.42
CA GLY A 41 2.76 14.47 40.64
C GLY A 41 2.06 13.94 39.40
N VAL A 42 2.39 12.71 38.98
CA VAL A 42 1.61 11.97 37.97
C VAL A 42 0.54 11.13 38.66
N THR A 43 -0.72 11.46 38.45
CA THR A 43 -1.85 10.63 38.89
C THR A 43 -2.20 9.63 37.79
N PRO A 44 -2.04 8.31 38.00
CA PRO A 44 -2.47 7.31 37.03
C PRO A 44 -4.00 7.30 36.91
N PRO A 45 -4.56 6.88 35.77
CA PRO A 45 -6.00 6.74 35.63
C PRO A 45 -6.56 5.76 36.67
N GLU A 46 -7.73 6.08 37.26
CA GLU A 46 -8.45 5.20 38.22
C GLU A 46 -9.09 3.96 37.58
N ARG A 47 -8.78 3.71 36.31
CA ARG A 47 -9.27 2.56 35.54
C ARG A 47 -8.11 1.81 34.92
N PRO A 48 -8.27 0.49 34.65
CA PRO A 48 -7.31 -0.27 33.88
C PRO A 48 -6.95 0.43 32.57
N ARG A 49 -5.70 0.32 32.15
CA ARG A 49 -5.28 0.89 30.86
C ARG A 49 -5.96 0.10 29.75
N PRO A 50 -6.43 0.74 28.67
CA PRO A 50 -6.98 0.01 27.52
C PRO A 50 -6.01 -1.04 26.96
N GLN A 51 -4.71 -0.77 27.09
CA GLN A 51 -3.63 -1.64 26.64
C GLN A 51 -3.39 -2.85 27.57
N SER A 52 -3.84 -2.83 28.83
CA SER A 52 -3.60 -3.94 29.76
C SER A 52 -4.44 -5.19 29.48
N THR A 53 -5.26 -5.15 28.44
CA THR A 53 -6.03 -6.30 27.94
C THR A 53 -5.43 -6.85 26.64
N ARG A 54 -4.35 -6.25 26.11
CA ARG A 54 -3.69 -6.72 24.88
C ARG A 54 -2.80 -7.92 25.18
N PHE A 55 -2.61 -8.75 24.17
CA PHE A 55 -1.73 -9.90 24.25
C PHE A 55 -0.26 -9.43 24.35
N GLY A 56 0.52 -10.05 25.23
CA GLY A 56 1.97 -9.82 25.33
C GLY A 56 2.45 -9.14 26.61
N GLU A 57 1.58 -8.93 27.60
CA GLU A 57 1.99 -8.39 28.91
C GLU A 57 2.49 -9.47 29.87
N THR A 58 2.18 -10.75 29.61
CA THR A 58 2.65 -11.87 30.43
C THR A 58 3.79 -12.63 29.75
N ALA A 59 4.73 -13.17 30.54
CA ALA A 59 5.84 -13.98 30.03
C ALA A 59 5.38 -15.20 29.20
N TRP A 60 4.19 -15.73 29.49
CA TRP A 60 3.59 -16.82 28.73
C TRP A 60 3.18 -16.38 27.32
N GLU A 61 2.62 -15.19 27.19
CA GLU A 61 2.18 -14.60 25.92
C GLU A 61 3.40 -14.22 25.07
N GLU A 62 4.41 -13.59 25.67
CA GLU A 62 5.67 -13.26 25.00
C GLU A 62 6.33 -14.52 24.41
N SER A 63 6.33 -15.63 25.16
CA SER A 63 6.92 -16.90 24.70
C SER A 63 6.15 -17.57 23.55
N ARG A 64 4.84 -17.30 23.42
CA ARG A 64 4.00 -17.89 22.37
C ARG A 64 3.90 -17.00 21.14
N GLY A 65 4.07 -15.70 21.32
CA GLY A 65 3.80 -14.73 20.28
C GLY A 65 2.31 -14.63 19.96
N GLU A 66 1.97 -13.52 19.36
CA GLU A 66 0.62 -13.18 18.93
C GLU A 66 0.35 -13.74 17.53
N THR A 67 -0.86 -14.24 17.28
CA THR A 67 -1.26 -14.69 15.94
C THR A 67 -1.68 -13.53 15.05
N LEU A 68 -1.66 -13.73 13.73
CA LEU A 68 -2.14 -12.72 12.78
C LEU A 68 -3.62 -12.37 13.03
N ASP A 69 -4.46 -13.37 13.31
CA ASP A 69 -5.88 -13.15 13.61
C ASP A 69 -6.09 -12.28 14.86
N GLN A 70 -5.25 -12.46 15.88
CA GLN A 70 -5.29 -11.65 17.11
C GLN A 70 -4.89 -10.19 16.84
N ARG A 71 -3.93 -9.96 15.95
CA ARG A 71 -3.53 -8.61 15.51
C ARG A 71 -4.67 -7.93 14.75
N VAL A 72 -5.24 -8.63 13.76
CA VAL A 72 -6.36 -8.12 12.97
C VAL A 72 -7.56 -7.77 13.86
N ALA A 73 -7.84 -8.59 14.89
CA ALA A 73 -8.93 -8.30 15.83
C ALA A 73 -8.69 -7.07 16.73
N GLN A 74 -7.45 -6.60 16.86
CA GLN A 74 -7.07 -5.39 17.61
C GLN A 74 -6.97 -4.14 16.74
N GLU A 75 -7.03 -4.29 15.42
CA GLU A 75 -7.04 -3.17 14.49
C GLU A 75 -8.40 -2.47 14.54
N GLU A 76 -8.37 -1.14 14.66
CA GLU A 76 -9.56 -0.30 14.46
C GLU A 76 -9.55 0.14 13.00
N PRO A 77 -10.56 -0.25 12.18
CA PRO A 77 -10.63 0.18 10.79
C PRO A 77 -10.65 1.70 10.71
N GLU A 78 -9.80 2.25 9.84
CA GLU A 78 -9.84 3.68 9.57
C GLU A 78 -11.20 4.04 8.94
N VAL A 79 -11.87 5.04 9.52
CA VAL A 79 -13.11 5.57 8.97
C VAL A 79 -12.75 6.49 7.81
N TRP A 80 -12.70 5.93 6.61
CA TRP A 80 -12.67 6.74 5.40
C TRP A 80 -14.08 7.27 5.16
N GLU A 81 -14.25 8.59 5.03
CA GLU A 81 -15.40 9.10 4.28
C GLU A 81 -15.26 8.51 2.89
N ALA A 82 -16.21 7.65 2.50
CA ALA A 82 -16.38 7.32 1.10
C ALA A 82 -16.81 8.61 0.43
N ASP A 83 -15.83 9.40 0.02
CA ASP A 83 -16.06 10.57 -0.81
C ASP A 83 -16.79 10.01 -2.04
N ASP A 84 -18.08 10.33 -2.18
CA ASP A 84 -18.83 10.21 -3.44
C ASP A 84 -18.21 11.12 -4.53
N ALA A 85 -17.05 11.72 -4.24
CA ALA A 85 -16.20 12.38 -5.20
C ALA A 85 -15.90 11.40 -6.36
N PRO A 86 -16.11 11.86 -7.61
CA PRO A 86 -15.70 11.08 -8.75
C PRO A 86 -14.20 10.74 -8.62
N PRO A 87 -13.78 9.55 -9.10
CA PRO A 87 -12.40 9.16 -9.05
C PRO A 87 -11.53 10.29 -9.61
N PRO A 88 -10.37 10.56 -8.97
CA PRO A 88 -9.50 11.64 -9.43
C PRO A 88 -9.12 11.40 -10.90
N PRO A 89 -8.86 12.44 -11.70
CA PRO A 89 -8.73 12.34 -13.16
C PRO A 89 -7.57 11.44 -13.65
N HIS A 90 -6.73 10.93 -12.74
CA HIS A 90 -5.68 9.95 -13.03
C HIS A 90 -6.14 8.49 -12.89
N ARG A 91 -7.36 8.26 -12.38
CA ARG A 91 -8.04 6.96 -12.31
C ARG A 91 -9.02 6.89 -13.47
N ASP A 92 -8.47 6.74 -14.67
CA ASP A 92 -9.26 6.43 -15.86
C ASP A 92 -9.66 4.95 -15.79
N GLU A 93 -10.97 4.67 -15.71
CA GLU A 93 -11.53 3.32 -15.61
C GLU A 93 -11.29 2.50 -16.87
N LEU A 94 -11.05 3.16 -18.00
CA LEU A 94 -10.80 2.51 -19.29
C LEU A 94 -9.31 2.34 -19.56
N ARG A 95 -8.41 2.79 -18.68
CA ARG A 95 -6.97 2.57 -18.85
C ARG A 95 -6.61 1.10 -18.60
N ALA A 96 -5.77 0.54 -19.45
CA ALA A 96 -5.22 -0.81 -19.25
C ALA A 96 -4.30 -0.88 -18.01
N GLY A 97 -4.31 -2.04 -17.35
CA GLY A 97 -3.42 -2.34 -16.23
C GLY A 97 -1.99 -2.69 -16.66
N ARG A 98 -1.32 -3.54 -15.89
CA ARG A 98 0.00 -4.06 -16.23
C ARG A 98 -0.14 -5.11 -17.33
N LEU A 99 0.60 -4.95 -18.42
CA LEU A 99 0.62 -5.87 -19.54
C LEU A 99 1.71 -6.91 -19.34
N VAL A 100 1.35 -8.19 -19.52
CA VAL A 100 2.29 -9.32 -19.49
C VAL A 100 2.25 -10.04 -20.83
N GLU A 101 3.36 -10.69 -21.19
CA GLU A 101 3.43 -11.52 -22.39
C GLU A 101 2.29 -12.55 -22.40
N ASP A 102 1.63 -12.69 -23.54
CA ASP A 102 0.67 -13.76 -23.81
C ASP A 102 1.43 -14.99 -24.29
N ASP A 103 1.49 -16.03 -23.46
CA ASP A 103 2.20 -17.28 -23.74
C ASP A 103 1.51 -18.15 -24.80
N ASP A 104 0.24 -17.91 -25.09
CA ASP A 104 -0.53 -18.57 -26.14
C ASP A 104 -0.40 -17.85 -27.50
N ALA A 105 0.03 -16.58 -27.51
CA ALA A 105 0.18 -15.78 -28.74
C ALA A 105 1.25 -16.32 -29.71
N VAL A 106 2.20 -17.12 -29.21
CA VAL A 106 3.28 -17.71 -30.01
C VAL A 106 2.77 -18.77 -30.99
N GLU A 107 1.69 -19.49 -30.65
CA GLU A 107 1.06 -20.49 -31.54
C GLU A 107 0.32 -19.82 -32.71
N ALA A 108 -0.11 -18.57 -32.53
CA ALA A 108 -0.72 -17.72 -33.56
C ALA A 108 0.32 -16.96 -34.42
N GLY A 109 1.62 -17.11 -34.15
CA GLY A 109 2.71 -16.52 -34.93
C GLY A 109 3.03 -15.05 -34.61
N GLY A 110 2.62 -14.53 -33.45
CA GLY A 110 2.88 -13.15 -33.02
C GLY A 110 4.13 -13.01 -32.14
N THR A 111 4.97 -12.03 -32.44
CA THR A 111 6.08 -11.55 -31.60
C THR A 111 5.69 -10.24 -30.95
N ASP A 112 5.99 -10.00 -29.66
CA ASP A 112 5.92 -8.72 -28.89
C ASP A 112 4.64 -7.84 -29.02
N GLU A 113 3.68 -8.19 -29.88
CA GLU A 113 2.49 -7.40 -30.25
C GLU A 113 1.26 -7.77 -29.41
N PHE A 114 1.30 -8.94 -28.78
CA PHE A 114 0.20 -9.48 -27.99
C PHE A 114 0.59 -9.52 -26.50
N ALA A 115 -0.30 -9.01 -25.65
CA ALA A 115 -0.13 -8.99 -24.21
C ALA A 115 -1.48 -9.07 -23.50
N ILE A 116 -1.49 -9.62 -22.30
CA ILE A 116 -2.68 -9.75 -21.45
C ILE A 116 -2.63 -8.71 -20.32
N ASP A 117 -3.77 -8.09 -20.02
CA ASP A 117 -3.90 -7.22 -18.84
C ASP A 117 -3.98 -8.05 -17.56
N ALA A 118 -2.96 -7.92 -16.71
CA ALA A 118 -2.86 -8.56 -15.41
C ALA A 118 -3.38 -7.68 -14.25
N GLY A 119 -4.02 -6.55 -14.56
CA GLY A 119 -4.68 -5.66 -13.62
C GLY A 119 -3.82 -4.50 -13.10
N VAL A 120 -4.40 -3.68 -12.24
CA VAL A 120 -3.82 -2.43 -11.75
C VAL A 120 -2.65 -2.69 -10.79
N ALA A 121 -1.43 -2.34 -11.21
CA ALA A 121 -0.20 -2.51 -10.41
C ALA A 121 0.04 -1.39 -9.37
N GLY A 122 -0.99 -0.91 -8.68
CA GLY A 122 -0.85 0.07 -7.59
C GLY A 122 -0.11 1.37 -7.94
N GLY A 123 -0.08 1.76 -9.23
CA GLY A 123 0.65 2.93 -9.73
C GLY A 123 2.05 2.66 -10.29
N ALA A 124 2.52 1.41 -10.29
CA ALA A 124 3.82 1.00 -10.82
C ALA A 124 3.81 0.67 -12.34
N ALA A 125 2.70 0.95 -13.04
CA ALA A 125 2.61 0.76 -14.47
C ALA A 125 3.58 1.71 -15.21
N SER A 126 4.18 1.22 -16.29
CA SER A 126 5.04 2.00 -17.19
C SER A 126 4.27 3.12 -17.88
N ALA A 127 4.99 4.09 -18.47
CA ALA A 127 4.37 5.17 -19.23
C ALA A 127 3.61 4.66 -20.47
N GLU A 128 4.03 3.53 -21.05
CA GLU A 128 3.42 2.93 -22.23
C GLU A 128 2.10 2.25 -21.86
N GLU A 129 2.10 1.44 -20.80
CA GLU A 129 0.88 0.87 -20.22
C GLU A 129 -0.09 1.99 -19.79
N ALA A 130 0.43 3.13 -19.34
CA ALA A 130 -0.39 4.29 -18.98
C ALA A 130 -1.13 4.95 -20.13
N ALA A 131 -0.64 4.79 -21.36
CA ALA A 131 -1.23 5.39 -22.53
C ALA A 131 -2.31 4.53 -23.20
N VAL A 132 -2.38 3.22 -22.87
CA VAL A 132 -3.31 2.26 -23.48
C VAL A 132 -4.68 2.30 -22.79
N HIS A 133 -5.76 2.30 -23.58
CA HIS A 133 -7.13 2.28 -23.11
C HIS A 133 -7.91 1.12 -23.75
N LEU A 134 -8.79 0.50 -22.97
CA LEU A 134 -9.73 -0.53 -23.40
C LEU A 134 -10.83 0.10 -24.26
N VAL A 135 -11.12 -0.56 -25.37
CA VAL A 135 -12.23 -0.20 -26.26
C VAL A 135 -13.21 -1.36 -26.23
N GLU A 136 -14.50 -1.06 -26.03
CA GLU A 136 -15.53 -2.09 -26.14
C GLU A 136 -15.60 -2.60 -27.59
N GLU A 137 -15.48 -3.91 -27.75
CA GLU A 137 -15.66 -4.54 -29.06
C GLU A 137 -17.16 -4.66 -29.37
N ASP A 138 -17.64 -3.86 -30.31
CA ASP A 138 -18.93 -4.13 -30.96
C ASP A 138 -18.78 -5.37 -31.84
N TYR A 139 -19.29 -6.51 -31.36
CA TYR A 139 -19.34 -7.73 -32.15
C TYR A 139 -20.27 -7.52 -33.35
N VAL A 140 -19.72 -7.10 -34.49
CA VAL A 140 -20.42 -7.12 -35.77
C VAL A 140 -20.56 -8.59 -36.15
N GLY A 141 -21.68 -9.19 -35.75
CA GLY A 141 -21.99 -10.59 -36.08
C GLY A 141 -21.74 -10.82 -37.56
N ALA A 142 -20.92 -11.83 -37.87
CA ALA A 142 -20.58 -12.20 -39.24
C ALA A 142 -21.83 -12.15 -40.10
N ALA A 143 -21.86 -11.25 -41.08
CA ALA A 143 -22.92 -11.25 -42.07
C ALA A 143 -23.01 -12.68 -42.64
N PRO A 144 -24.20 -13.29 -42.71
CA PRO A 144 -24.33 -14.58 -43.37
C PRO A 144 -23.76 -14.43 -44.77
N THR A 145 -22.67 -15.15 -45.07
CA THR A 145 -22.16 -15.26 -46.43
C THR A 145 -23.20 -16.06 -47.20
N ASP A 146 -23.96 -15.39 -48.07
CA ASP A 146 -24.76 -16.03 -49.12
C ASP A 146 -23.80 -16.65 -50.16
N ASP A 147 -23.01 -17.65 -49.75
CA ASP A 147 -22.14 -18.47 -50.60
C ASP A 147 -22.61 -19.93 -50.50
N ASP A 148 -23.89 -20.17 -50.78
CA ASP A 148 -24.44 -21.49 -51.10
C ASP A 148 -25.01 -21.44 -52.53
N ASP A 149 -24.18 -21.10 -53.52
CA ASP A 149 -24.52 -21.26 -54.94
C ASP A 149 -23.44 -22.08 -55.67
N ASP A 150 -23.84 -23.30 -56.02
CA ASP A 150 -23.58 -23.98 -57.29
C ASP A 150 -22.13 -24.39 -57.65
N LEU A 151 -21.72 -25.60 -57.24
CA LEU A 151 -20.74 -26.40 -57.99
C LEU A 151 -21.00 -27.92 -57.87
N THR A 152 -22.04 -28.44 -58.53
CA THR A 152 -21.98 -29.80 -59.09
C THR A 152 -22.76 -29.89 -60.41
N SER A 153 -22.15 -29.41 -61.49
CA SER A 153 -22.51 -29.82 -62.85
C SER A 153 -21.48 -30.83 -63.36
N ASP A 154 -21.96 -32.05 -63.63
CA ASP A 154 -21.53 -33.03 -64.64
C ASP A 154 -20.02 -33.37 -64.78
N ASP A 155 -19.66 -34.60 -64.37
CA ASP A 155 -18.66 -35.40 -65.08
C ASP A 155 -19.26 -36.79 -65.40
N GLU A 156 -19.60 -36.98 -66.67
CA GLU A 156 -19.93 -38.27 -67.27
C GLU A 156 -18.67 -39.16 -67.33
N GLY A 157 -18.75 -40.40 -66.83
CA GLY A 157 -17.61 -41.31 -66.82
C GLY A 157 -17.93 -42.81 -66.70
N ALA A 158 -18.68 -43.36 -67.65
CA ALA A 158 -18.60 -44.72 -68.22
C ALA A 158 -18.25 -46.00 -67.37
N ARG A 159 -19.15 -46.99 -67.51
CA ARG A 159 -18.95 -48.48 -67.54
C ARG A 159 -18.61 -49.16 -66.20
N TYR A 160 -19.23 -50.29 -65.82
CA TYR A 160 -19.54 -51.52 -66.56
C TYR A 160 -20.87 -52.14 -66.10
#